data_AF-A0A226M6W7-F1
#
_entry.id   AF-A0A226M6W7-F1
#
_cell.length_a   1.000
_cell.length_b   1.000
_cell.length_c   1.000
_cell.angle_alpha   90.00
_cell.angle_beta   90.00
_cell.angle_gamma   90.00
#
_symmetry.space_group_name_H-M   'P 1'
#
loop_
_entity.id
_entity.type
_entity.pdbx_description
1 polymer ?
#
loop_
_entity_poly.entity_id
_entity_poly.type
_entity_poly.pdbx_seq_one_letter_code
_entity_poly.pdbx_strand_id
1 'polypeptide(L)'
;MAEVPEEELNPFEALGVEVTASDAELRKAYRRLAVLVHPDKSEHPRAEEAFKVLRAAWDIVSSPEKRKEYEIKRMAESELSRSVSEFLSRLQDDLKEAMNTMMCSKCQG
;
A
#
# COMPACT_ATOMS: atom_id res chain seq x y z
N MET A 1 -16.80 -6.68 -11.92
CA MET A 1 -16.69 -6.26 -10.52
C MET A 1 -15.22 -6.28 -10.19
N ALA A 2 -14.64 -5.15 -9.78
CA ALA A 2 -13.21 -5.08 -9.49
C ALA A 2 -12.99 -5.71 -8.12
N GLU A 3 -12.54 -6.96 -8.10
CA GLU A 3 -12.01 -7.59 -6.90
C GLU A 3 -10.71 -6.85 -6.57
N VAL A 4 -10.76 -5.94 -5.60
CA VAL A 4 -9.55 -5.35 -5.06
C VAL A 4 -8.87 -6.47 -4.28
N PRO A 5 -7.69 -6.94 -4.70
CA PRO A 5 -6.99 -8.00 -3.99
C PRO A 5 -6.74 -7.52 -2.56
N GLU A 6 -7.22 -8.28 -1.58
CA GLU A 6 -7.15 -7.96 -0.15
C GLU A 6 -5.71 -7.72 0.33
N GLU A 7 -4.72 -8.19 -0.44
CA GLU A 7 -3.29 -8.08 -0.14
C GLU A 7 -2.65 -6.72 -0.49
N GLU A 8 -3.27 -5.90 -1.35
CA GLU A 8 -2.74 -4.56 -1.72
C GLU A 8 -3.43 -3.41 -0.95
N LEU A 9 -4.46 -3.72 -0.16
CA LEU A 9 -5.22 -2.71 0.57
C LEU A 9 -4.45 -2.25 1.81
N ASN A 10 -4.15 -0.95 1.91
CA ASN A 10 -3.61 -0.36 3.13
C ASN A 10 -4.73 -0.20 4.19
N PRO A 11 -4.68 -0.93 5.33
CA PRO A 11 -5.74 -0.90 6.33
C PRO A 11 -5.93 0.47 6.99
N PHE A 12 -4.84 1.24 7.13
CA PHE A 12 -4.88 2.57 7.73
C PHE A 12 -5.56 3.56 6.79
N GLU A 13 -5.25 3.49 5.50
CA GLU A 13 -5.91 4.31 4.47
C GLU A 13 -7.39 3.94 4.31
N ALA A 14 -7.72 2.64 4.33
CA ALA A 14 -9.11 2.17 4.29
C ALA A 14 -9.94 2.68 5.47
N LEU A 15 -9.32 2.86 6.64
CA LEU A 15 -9.93 3.45 7.82
C LEU A 15 -9.84 4.99 7.84
N GLY A 16 -9.11 5.61 6.91
CA GLY A 16 -8.90 7.05 6.84
C GLY A 16 -8.08 7.58 8.01
N VAL A 17 -7.11 6.81 8.50
CA VAL A 17 -6.23 7.19 9.62
C VAL A 17 -4.76 7.13 9.22
N GLU A 18 -3.93 7.85 9.98
CA GLU A 18 -2.48 7.77 9.86
C GLU A 18 -1.95 6.39 10.23
N VAL A 19 -0.82 5.99 9.66
CA VAL A 19 -0.14 4.73 10.01
C VAL A 19 0.36 4.71 11.46
N THR A 20 0.52 5.88 12.07
CA THR A 20 0.88 6.04 13.48
C THR A 20 -0.34 6.12 14.41
N ALA A 21 -1.55 5.88 13.91
CA ALA A 21 -2.77 6.00 14.69
C ALA A 21 -2.80 5.02 15.87
N SER A 22 -3.29 5.51 17.00
CA SER A 22 -3.48 4.71 18.20
C SER A 22 -4.64 3.71 18.06
N ASP A 23 -4.65 2.68 18.90
CA ASP A 23 -5.75 1.70 18.93
C ASP A 23 -7.13 2.35 19.17
N ALA A 24 -7.16 3.42 19.97
CA ALA A 24 -8.37 4.17 20.25
C ALA A 24 -8.89 4.90 18.98
N GLU A 25 -7.99 5.47 18.18
CA GLU A 25 -8.32 6.15 16.92
C GLU A 25 -8.81 5.16 15.87
N LEU A 26 -8.12 4.01 15.73
CA LEU A 26 -8.53 2.92 14.84
C LEU A 26 -9.94 2.44 15.17
N ARG A 27 -10.22 2.14 16.46
CA ARG A 27 -11.56 1.75 16.92
C ARG A 27 -12.61 2.82 16.65
N LYS A 28 -12.26 4.09 16.83
CA LYS A 28 -13.18 5.22 16.61
C LYS A 28 -13.51 5.38 15.12
N ALA A 29 -12.50 5.31 14.26
CA ALA A 29 -12.65 5.38 12.81
C ALA A 29 -13.50 4.22 12.28
N TYR A 30 -13.19 2.99 12.70
CA TYR A 30 -13.96 1.80 12.31
C TYR A 30 -15.44 1.93 12.67
N ARG A 31 -15.77 2.30 13.92
CA ARG A 31 -17.18 2.49 14.33
C ARG A 31 -17.90 3.55 13.51
N ARG A 32 -17.23 4.66 13.19
CA ARG A 32 -17.80 5.74 12.39
C ARG A 32 -18.11 5.26 10.97
N LEU A 33 -17.15 4.60 10.32
CA LEU A 33 -17.30 4.09 8.96
C LEU A 33 -18.33 2.97 8.91
N ALA A 34 -18.31 2.03 9.87
CA ALA A 34 -19.24 0.91 9.91
C ALA A 34 -20.71 1.37 9.94
N VAL A 35 -21.02 2.47 10.62
CA VAL A 35 -22.38 3.04 10.63
C VAL A 35 -22.75 3.66 9.28
N LEU A 36 -21.80 4.26 8.57
CA LEU A 36 -22.02 4.92 7.28
C LEU A 36 -22.23 3.91 6.14
N VAL A 37 -21.55 2.77 6.19
CA VAL A 37 -21.61 1.71 5.16
C VAL A 37 -22.48 0.52 5.57
N HIS A 38 -23.18 0.60 6.70
CA HIS A 38 -24.04 -0.50 7.15
C HIS A 38 -25.21 -0.72 6.17
N PRO A 39 -25.51 -1.96 5.76
CA PRO A 39 -26.55 -2.24 4.76
C PRO A 39 -27.96 -1.82 5.22
N ASP A 40 -28.20 -1.79 6.53
CA ASP A 40 -29.47 -1.31 7.12
C ASP A 40 -29.62 0.22 7.12
N LYS A 41 -28.51 0.97 7.07
CA LYS A 41 -28.51 2.44 7.19
C LYS A 41 -28.13 3.15 5.89
N SER A 42 -27.58 2.42 4.93
CA SER A 42 -27.05 2.95 3.68
C SER A 42 -27.75 2.30 2.50
N GLU A 43 -28.49 3.11 1.74
CA GLU A 43 -29.18 2.68 0.52
C GLU A 43 -28.23 2.65 -0.70
N HIS A 44 -26.94 2.95 -0.50
CA HIS A 44 -26.00 3.03 -1.60
C HIS A 44 -25.66 1.63 -2.15
N PRO A 45 -25.71 1.41 -3.48
CA PRO A 45 -25.48 0.07 -4.07
C PRO A 45 -24.08 -0.48 -3.81
N ARG A 46 -23.12 0.38 -3.45
CA ARG A 46 -21.74 0.01 -3.09
C ARG A 46 -21.47 -0.03 -1.59
N ALA A 47 -22.50 0.14 -0.74
CA ALA A 47 -22.32 0.07 0.72
C ALA A 47 -21.77 -1.31 1.15
N GLU A 48 -22.26 -2.37 0.54
CA GLU A 48 -21.79 -3.75 0.76
C GLU A 48 -20.30 -3.91 0.40
N GLU A 49 -19.86 -3.39 -0.76
CA GLU A 49 -18.45 -3.42 -1.16
C GLU A 49 -17.57 -2.66 -0.17
N ALA A 50 -18.01 -1.46 0.24
CA ALA A 50 -17.28 -0.65 1.21
C ALA A 50 -17.22 -1.31 2.59
N PHE A 51 -18.27 -2.01 3.00
CA PHE A 51 -18.29 -2.76 4.27
C PHE A 51 -17.32 -3.94 4.24
N LYS A 52 -17.19 -4.65 3.11
CA LYS A 52 -16.19 -5.71 2.94
C LYS A 52 -14.77 -5.18 3.08
N VAL A 53 -14.45 -4.08 2.41
CA VAL A 53 -13.13 -3.41 2.51
C VAL A 53 -12.86 -2.96 3.95
N LEU A 54 -13.85 -2.36 4.60
CA LEU A 54 -13.74 -1.91 5.99
C LEU A 54 -13.49 -3.08 6.96
N ARG A 55 -14.18 -4.20 6.77
CA ARG A 55 -14.00 -5.41 7.58
C ARG A 55 -12.62 -6.01 7.38
N ALA A 56 -12.17 -6.15 6.12
CA ALA A 56 -10.83 -6.66 5.81
C ALA A 56 -9.73 -5.81 6.45
N ALA A 57 -9.83 -4.47 6.35
CA ALA A 57 -8.90 -3.56 7.01
C ALA A 57 -8.91 -3.76 8.54
N TRP A 58 -10.09 -3.86 9.15
CA TRP A 58 -10.24 -4.09 10.59
C TRP A 58 -9.66 -5.42 11.04
N ASP A 59 -9.79 -6.49 10.27
CA ASP A 59 -9.27 -7.81 10.62
C ASP A 59 -7.74 -7.83 10.72
N ILE A 60 -7.05 -6.91 10.02
CA ILE A 60 -5.60 -6.72 10.08
C ILE A 60 -5.20 -5.87 11.30
N VAL A 61 -5.86 -4.72 11.49
CA VAL A 61 -5.43 -3.76 12.53
C VAL A 61 -6.05 -3.99 13.90
N SER A 62 -7.10 -4.80 14.03
CA SER A 62 -7.81 -5.02 15.29
C SER A 62 -7.00 -5.77 16.33
N SER A 63 -6.14 -6.70 15.88
CA SER A 63 -5.22 -7.42 16.77
C SER A 63 -3.86 -6.72 16.79
N PRO A 64 -3.28 -6.46 17.97
CA PRO A 64 -1.94 -5.89 18.07
C PRO A 64 -0.87 -6.78 17.44
N GLU A 65 -1.06 -8.10 17.45
CA GLU A 65 -0.13 -9.06 16.82
C GLU A 65 -0.17 -8.94 15.30
N LYS A 66 -1.36 -8.97 14.71
CA LYS A 66 -1.55 -8.82 13.26
C LYS A 66 -1.11 -7.44 12.75
N ARG A 67 -1.38 -6.39 13.54
CA ARG A 67 -0.90 -5.04 13.25
C ARG A 67 0.62 -5.01 13.16
N LYS A 68 1.30 -5.57 14.15
CA LYS A 68 2.76 -5.63 14.19
C LYS A 68 3.32 -6.43 13.01
N GLU A 69 2.70 -7.55 12.67
CA GLU A 69 3.09 -8.36 11.50
C GLU A 69 2.94 -7.57 10.20
N TYR A 70 1.82 -6.86 10.03
CA TYR A 70 1.59 -5.98 8.89
C TYR A 70 2.62 -4.85 8.81
N GLU A 71 2.93 -4.19 9.94
CA GLU A 71 3.94 -3.14 10.01
C GLU A 71 5.34 -3.66 9.63
N ILE A 72 5.73 -4.83 10.16
CA ILE A 72 7.02 -5.47 9.83
C ILE A 72 7.07 -5.82 8.33
N LYS A 73 6.02 -6.44 7.79
CA LYS A 73 5.93 -6.79 6.36
C LYS A 73 6.08 -5.54 5.50
N ARG A 74 5.33 -4.47 5.83
CA ARG A 74 5.38 -3.19 5.12
C ARG A 74 6.77 -2.54 5.18
N MET A 75 7.44 -2.60 6.33
CA MET A 75 8.81 -2.07 6.47
C MET A 75 9.80 -2.87 5.63
N ALA A 76 9.72 -4.20 5.68
CA ALA A 76 10.59 -5.09 4.88
C ALA A 76 10.38 -4.88 3.37
N GLU A 77 9.13 -4.75 2.92
CA GLU A 77 8.80 -4.42 1.52
C GLU A 77 9.34 -3.05 1.12
N SER A 78 9.25 -2.04 2.00
CA SER A 78 9.80 -0.70 1.74
C SER A 78 11.33 -0.70 1.63
N GLU A 79 12.03 -1.47 2.46
CA GLU A 79 13.48 -1.60 2.41
C GLU A 79 13.93 -2.37 1.16
N LEU A 80 13.28 -3.47 0.83
CA LEU A 80 13.56 -4.24 -0.38
C LEU A 80 13.31 -3.39 -1.64
N SER A 81 12.17 -2.70 -1.70
CA SER A 81 11.82 -1.80 -2.81
C SER A 81 12.87 -0.70 -3.00
N ARG A 82 13.34 -0.09 -1.91
CA ARG A 82 14.44 0.90 -1.95
C ARG A 82 15.73 0.31 -2.52
N SER A 83 16.14 -0.85 -2.02
CA SER A 83 17.35 -1.55 -2.47
C SER A 83 17.29 -1.91 -3.96
N VAL A 84 16.14 -2.45 -4.42
CA VAL A 84 15.91 -2.77 -5.83
C VAL A 84 15.94 -1.52 -6.69
N SER A 85 15.27 -0.45 -6.27
CA SER A 85 15.26 0.82 -7.01
C SER A 85 16.67 1.41 -7.14
N GLU A 86 17.49 1.35 -6.09
CA GLU A 86 18.88 1.81 -6.12
C GLU A 86 19.74 0.98 -7.08
N PHE A 87 19.58 -0.35 -7.05
CA PHE A 87 20.27 -1.25 -7.96
C PHE A 87 19.91 -1.02 -9.43
N LEU A 88 18.61 -0.90 -9.74
CA LEU A 88 18.14 -0.64 -11.11
C LEU A 88 18.64 0.71 -11.64
N SER A 89 18.72 1.72 -10.78
CA SER A 89 19.25 3.03 -11.16
C SER A 89 20.72 2.94 -11.55
N ARG A 90 21.54 2.23 -10.76
CA ARG A 90 22.95 1.99 -11.08
C ARG A 90 23.13 1.25 -12.41
N LEU A 91 22.34 0.20 -12.64
CA LEU A 91 22.38 -0.53 -13.92
C LEU A 91 22.00 0.34 -15.12
N GLN A 92 21.01 1.22 -14.97
CA GLN A 92 20.62 2.16 -16.03
C GLN A 92 21.76 3.14 -16.35
N ASP A 93 22.49 3.61 -15.34
CA ASP A 93 23.64 4.50 -15.52
C ASP A 93 24.79 3.77 -16.25
N ASP A 94 25.13 2.54 -15.84
CA ASP A 94 26.16 1.72 -16.48
C ASP A 94 25.84 1.43 -17.95
N LEU A 95 24.58 1.07 -18.25
CA LEU A 95 24.12 0.84 -19.62
C LEU A 95 24.20 2.12 -20.46
N LYS A 96 23.83 3.26 -19.89
CA LYS A 96 23.91 4.56 -20.56
C LYS A 96 25.35 4.95 -20.87
N GLU A 97 26.28 4.70 -19.94
CA GLU A 97 27.71 4.91 -20.15
C GLU A 97 28.27 4.02 -21.27
N ALA A 98 27.93 2.72 -21.24
CA ALA A 98 28.34 1.77 -22.27
C ALA A 98 27.80 2.15 -23.66
N MET A 99 26.53 2.59 -23.74
CA MET A 99 25.91 3.05 -24.99
C MET A 99 26.55 4.33 -25.52
N ASN A 100 26.84 5.30 -24.65
CA ASN A 100 27.53 6.54 -25.04
C ASN A 100 28.93 6.25 -25.59
N THR A 101 29.61 5.24 -25.04
CA THR A 101 30.93 4.81 -25.49
C THR A 101 30.84 4.05 -26.84
N MET A 102 29.83 3.19 -27.04
CA MET A 102 29.61 2.48 -28.31
C MET A 102 29.12 3.38 -29.46
N MET A 103 28.47 4.51 -29.16
CA MET A 103 27.99 5.46 -30.17
C MET A 103 28.99 6.56 -30.55
N CYS A 104 30.23 6.51 -30.05
CA CYS A 104 31.33 7.34 -30.53
C CYS A 104 31.72 6.91 -31.96
N SER A 105 30.90 7.30 -32.93
CA SER A 105 31.07 7.06 -34.37
C SER A 105 31.73 8.25 -35.09
N LYS A 106 32.49 9.09 -34.35
CA LYS A 106 33.40 10.06 -34.94
C LYS A 106 34.82 9.85 -34.45
N CYS A 107 35.39 8.74 -34.89
CA CYS A 107 36.77 8.75 -35.37
C CYS A 107 36.83 9.60 -36.65
N GLN A 108 37.36 10.82 -36.56
CA GLN A 108 38.14 11.50 -37.60
C GLN A 108 39.11 12.37 -36.79
N GLY A 109 40.36 11.98 -36.56
CA GLY A 109 41.41 11.73 -37.56
C GLY A 109 42.55 12.65 -37.16
#